data_AF-A0ABD3TYR3-F1
#
_entry.id   AF-A0ABD3TYR3-F1
#
_cell.length_a   1.000
_cell.length_b   1.000
_cell.length_c   1.000
_cell.angle_alpha   90.00
_cell.angle_beta   90.00
_cell.angle_gamma   90.00
#
_symmetry.space_group_name_H-M   'P 1'
#
loop_
_entity.id
_entity.type
_entity.pdbx_description
1 polymer ?
#
loop_
_entity_poly.entity_id
_entity_poly.type
_entity_poly.pdbx_seq_one_letter_code
_entity_poly.pdbx_strand_id
1 'polypeptide(L)'
;MMSCSNDKPSVMNITNEALFSFLEKLYTDVLQIFPSSHIHLGGDEVNLKCLEQELIKKNDSLSKVDAHLLAKGHLGRYFQRLQSMITTMASNRRVIVWSDLFQNSLN
;
A
#
# COMPACT_ATOMS: atom_id res chain seq x y z
N MET A 1 15.05 -5.95 0.23
CA MET A 1 15.00 -6.92 1.34
C MET A 1 14.14 -6.33 2.45
N MET A 2 13.10 -7.03 2.91
CA MET A 2 12.42 -6.67 4.17
C MET A 2 13.26 -7.20 5.33
N SER A 3 13.47 -6.38 6.36
CA SER A 3 14.08 -6.88 7.60
C SER A 3 13.52 -6.14 8.82
N CYS A 4 12.23 -6.33 9.08
CA CYS A 4 11.70 -6.22 10.44
C CYS A 4 11.95 -7.56 11.15
N SER A 5 13.20 -7.78 11.56
CA SER A 5 13.66 -9.04 12.14
C SER A 5 13.08 -9.25 13.54
N ASN A 6 12.01 -10.04 13.59
CA ASN A 6 11.64 -11.05 14.61
C ASN A 6 10.15 -11.41 14.54
N ASP A 7 9.35 -10.64 13.79
CA ASP A 7 7.97 -10.98 13.42
C ASP A 7 7.87 -11.11 11.90
N LYS A 8 7.04 -12.05 11.42
CA LYS A 8 6.73 -12.16 9.99
C LYS A 8 6.25 -10.78 9.50
N PRO A 9 6.83 -10.20 8.43
CA PRO A 9 6.35 -8.93 7.91
C PRO A 9 4.89 -9.09 7.49
N SER A 10 4.00 -8.36 8.18
CA SER A 10 2.54 -8.49 8.05
C SER A 10 1.94 -7.64 6.92
N VAL A 11 2.75 -6.85 6.23
CA VAL A 11 2.33 -5.91 5.18
C VAL A 11 3.28 -5.95 4.00
N MET A 12 2.83 -5.62 2.79
CA MET A 12 3.69 -5.50 1.60
C MET A 12 4.72 -4.37 1.73
N ASN A 13 5.89 -4.50 1.09
CA ASN A 13 6.88 -3.42 1.09
C ASN A 13 6.47 -2.33 0.10
N ILE A 14 5.60 -1.43 0.55
CA ILE A 14 5.03 -0.33 -0.24
C ILE A 14 6.05 0.75 -0.68
N THR A 15 7.32 0.65 -0.23
CA THR A 15 8.41 1.54 -0.65
C THR A 15 9.33 0.92 -1.72
N ASN A 16 9.11 -0.36 -2.06
CA ASN A 16 9.91 -1.07 -3.05
C ASN A 16 9.25 -0.99 -4.43
N GLU A 17 9.93 -0.37 -5.40
CA GLU A 17 9.43 -0.24 -6.77
C GLU A 17 9.11 -1.58 -7.45
N ALA A 18 9.86 -2.65 -7.14
CA ALA A 18 9.60 -3.97 -7.70
C ALA A 18 8.23 -4.54 -7.31
N LEU A 19 7.63 -4.06 -6.21
CA LEU A 19 6.26 -4.41 -5.83
C LEU A 19 5.27 -3.97 -6.91
N PHE A 20 5.41 -2.77 -7.46
CA PHE A 20 4.46 -2.26 -8.43
C PHE A 20 4.55 -2.99 -9.77
N SER A 21 5.75 -3.37 -10.21
CA SER A 21 5.91 -4.22 -11.40
C SER A 21 5.30 -5.61 -11.21
N PHE A 22 5.34 -6.15 -9.99
CA PHE A 22 4.65 -7.39 -9.66
C PHE A 22 3.12 -7.21 -9.67
N LEU A 23 2.61 -6.17 -9.01
CA LEU A 23 1.18 -5.89 -8.91
C LEU A 23 0.57 -5.59 -10.29
N GLU A 24 1.29 -4.91 -11.18
CA GLU A 24 0.84 -4.66 -12.56
C GLU A 24 0.55 -5.96 -13.30
N LYS A 25 1.49 -6.91 -13.26
CA LYS A 25 1.32 -8.23 -13.89
C LYS A 25 0.18 -9.02 -13.25
N LEU A 26 0.17 -9.08 -11.92
CA LEU A 26 -0.88 -9.78 -11.18
C LEU A 26 -2.28 -9.24 -11.53
N TYR A 27 -2.44 -7.92 -11.51
CA TYR A 27 -3.74 -7.31 -11.79
C TYR A 27 -4.10 -7.32 -13.28
N THR A 28 -3.13 -7.36 -14.19
CA THR A 28 -3.40 -7.64 -15.61
C THR A 28 -4.14 -8.97 -15.75
N ASP A 29 -3.62 -10.03 -15.13
CA ASP A 29 -4.21 -11.36 -15.19
C ASP A 29 -5.59 -11.39 -14.50
N VAL A 30 -5.70 -10.81 -13.30
CA VAL A 30 -6.96 -10.73 -12.55
C VAL A 30 -8.04 -9.99 -13.36
N LEU A 31 -7.70 -8.83 -13.95
CA LEU A 31 -8.66 -8.02 -14.70
C LEU A 31 -9.15 -8.69 -15.99
N GLN A 32 -8.33 -9.59 -16.56
CA GLN A 32 -8.68 -10.40 -17.73
C GLN A 32 -9.61 -11.56 -17.35
N ILE A 33 -9.36 -12.23 -16.22
CA ILE A 33 -10.13 -13.41 -15.78
C ILE A 33 -11.49 -13.02 -15.21
N PHE A 34 -11.56 -11.93 -14.44
CA PHE A 34 -12.79 -11.54 -13.73
C PHE A 34 -13.56 -10.46 -14.50
N PRO A 35 -14.78 -10.76 -15.02
CA PRO A 35 -15.52 -9.83 -15.87
C PRO A 35 -16.21 -8.69 -15.10
N SER A 36 -16.29 -8.78 -13.76
CA SER A 36 -16.98 -7.82 -12.89
C SER A 36 -16.53 -6.37 -13.13
N SER A 37 -17.47 -5.44 -13.18
CA SER A 37 -17.17 -4.00 -13.24
C SER A 37 -16.55 -3.45 -11.95
N HIS A 38 -16.48 -4.25 -10.88
CA HIS A 38 -15.93 -3.85 -9.58
C HIS A 38 -14.74 -4.73 -9.20
N ILE A 39 -13.74 -4.11 -8.58
CA ILE A 39 -12.58 -4.78 -7.99
C ILE A 39 -12.33 -4.24 -6.58
N HIS A 40 -12.13 -5.17 -5.63
CA HIS A 40 -11.84 -4.83 -4.24
C HIS A 40 -10.33 -4.91 -4.00
N LEU A 41 -9.71 -3.83 -3.53
CA LEU A 41 -8.26 -3.75 -3.31
C LEU A 41 -7.85 -3.91 -1.84
N GLY A 42 -8.81 -4.15 -0.94
CA GLY A 42 -8.55 -4.31 0.49
C GLY A 42 -8.28 -2.97 1.16
N GLY A 43 -7.26 -2.94 2.02
CA GLY A 43 -6.80 -1.72 2.71
C GLY A 43 -7.20 -1.59 4.17
N ASP A 44 -7.62 -2.69 4.78
CA ASP A 44 -7.93 -2.83 6.20
C ASP A 44 -6.69 -3.20 7.04
N GLU A 45 -6.74 -2.85 8.33
CA GLU A 45 -5.84 -3.33 9.40
C GLU A 45 -4.32 -3.20 9.13
N VAL A 46 -3.91 -2.18 8.37
CA VAL A 46 -2.51 -1.99 7.98
C VAL A 46 -1.66 -1.55 9.18
N ASN A 47 -0.82 -2.46 9.69
CA ASN A 47 0.14 -2.15 10.75
C ASN A 47 1.42 -1.49 10.18
N LEU A 48 1.59 -0.20 10.44
CA LEU A 48 2.71 0.61 9.94
C LEU A 48 3.98 0.58 10.81
N LYS A 49 3.96 -0.07 11.98
CA LYS A 49 5.09 -0.05 12.95
C LYS A 49 6.42 -0.51 12.34
N CYS A 50 6.37 -1.52 11.48
CA CYS A 50 7.56 -2.02 10.79
C CYS A 50 8.17 -0.95 9.86
N LEU A 51 7.32 -0.25 9.07
CA LEU A 51 7.78 0.83 8.20
C LEU A 51 8.32 2.02 9.02
N GLU A 52 7.64 2.40 10.10
CA GLU A 52 8.10 3.45 11.02
C GLU A 52 9.49 3.16 11.58
N GLN A 53 9.73 1.94 12.05
CA GLN A 53 11.04 1.52 12.57
C GLN A 53 12.13 1.59 11.50
N GLU A 54 11.84 1.17 10.26
CA GLU A 54 12.79 1.26 9.16
C GLU A 54 13.08 2.72 8.75
N LEU A 55 12.09 3.61 8.83
CA LEU A 55 12.28 5.04 8.59
C LEU A 55 13.18 5.68 9.65
N ILE A 56 12.96 5.36 10.93
CA ILE A 56 13.79 5.86 12.05
C ILE A 56 15.22 5.33 11.93
N LYS A 57 15.43 4.03 11.67
CA LYS A 57 16.78 3.46 11.48
C LYS A 57 17.57 4.10 10.33
N LYS A 58 16.87 4.62 9.32
CA LYS A 58 17.51 5.31 8.18
C LYS A 58 17.81 6.77 8.46
N ASN A 59 17.18 7.36 9.48
CA ASN A 59 17.36 8.74 9.87
C ASN A 59 17.14 8.88 11.38
N ASP A 60 18.21 8.78 12.16
CA ASP A 60 18.17 8.80 13.64
C ASP A 60 17.61 10.11 14.22
N SER A 61 17.57 11.18 13.43
CA SER A 61 16.96 12.47 13.80
C SER A 61 15.44 12.51 13.61
N LEU A 62 14.84 11.48 12.98
CA LEU A 62 13.42 11.42 12.69
C LEU A 62 12.62 11.07 13.96
N SER A 63 11.71 11.95 14.37
CA SER A 63 10.85 11.68 15.51
C SER A 63 9.86 10.54 15.21
N LYS A 64 9.35 9.88 16.26
CA LYS A 64 8.31 8.84 16.10
C LYS A 64 7.05 9.37 15.42
N VAL A 65 6.69 10.62 15.69
CA VAL A 65 5.51 11.28 15.08
C VAL A 65 5.74 11.49 13.59
N ASP A 66 6.90 12.01 13.21
CA ASP A 66 7.23 12.24 11.80
C ASP A 66 7.34 10.92 11.03
N ALA A 67 7.93 9.89 11.65
CA ALA A 67 7.98 8.55 11.07
C ALA A 67 6.59 7.97 10.82
N HIS A 68 5.66 8.14 11.77
CA HIS A 68 4.27 7.73 11.62
C HIS A 68 3.56 8.47 10.48
N LEU A 69 3.70 9.80 10.42
CA LEU A 69 3.12 10.63 9.35
C LEU A 69 3.68 10.24 7.97
N LEU A 70 4.99 10.02 7.87
CA LEU A 70 5.63 9.56 6.63
C LEU A 70 5.12 8.18 6.23
N ALA A 71 5.00 7.24 7.17
CA ALA A 71 4.49 5.89 6.92
C ALA A 71 3.03 5.94 6.40
N LYS A 72 2.16 6.75 7.01
CA LYS A 72 0.80 7.03 6.49
C LYS A 72 0.84 7.63 5.08
N GLY A 73 1.74 8.57 4.83
CA GLY A 73 1.94 9.15 3.50
C GLY A 73 2.36 8.13 2.45
N HIS A 74 3.23 7.18 2.82
CA HIS A 74 3.58 6.06 1.93
C HIS A 74 2.39 5.16 1.64
N LEU A 75 1.56 4.85 2.64
CA LEU A 75 0.34 4.06 2.47
C LEU A 75 -0.64 4.74 1.51
N GLY A 76 -0.89 6.04 1.70
CA GLY A 76 -1.75 6.82 0.81
C GLY A 76 -1.25 6.84 -0.63
N ARG A 77 0.05 7.09 -0.84
CA ARG A 77 0.67 7.04 -2.18
C ARG A 77 0.59 5.66 -2.82
N TYR A 78 0.78 4.60 -2.04
CA TYR A 78 0.63 3.23 -2.52
C TYR A 78 -0.78 2.98 -3.07
N PHE A 79 -1.82 3.33 -2.33
CA PHE A 79 -3.20 3.14 -2.80
C PHE A 79 -3.56 4.02 -3.99
N GLN A 80 -3.11 5.28 -4.01
CA GLN A 80 -3.29 6.16 -5.17
C GLN A 80 -2.63 5.58 -6.42
N ARG A 81 -1.39 5.10 -6.31
CA ARG A 81 -0.67 4.48 -7.43
C ARG A 81 -1.34 3.19 -7.88
N LEU A 82 -1.73 2.32 -6.95
CA LEU A 82 -2.42 1.08 -7.27
C LEU A 82 -3.77 1.36 -7.97
N GLN A 83 -4.57 2.27 -7.44
CA GLN A 83 -5.83 2.68 -8.06
C GLN A 83 -5.60 3.22 -9.47
N SER A 84 -4.61 4.11 -9.66
CA SER A 84 -4.27 4.65 -10.97
C SER A 84 -3.87 3.54 -11.95
N MET A 85 -3.07 2.57 -11.52
CA MET A 85 -2.68 1.44 -12.37
C MET A 85 -3.91 0.64 -12.83
N ILE A 86 -4.82 0.31 -11.90
CA ILE A 86 -6.04 -0.44 -12.21
C ILE A 86 -6.92 0.34 -13.20
N THR A 87 -7.16 1.62 -12.97
CA THR A 87 -8.03 2.43 -13.84
C THR A 87 -7.38 2.77 -15.18
N THR A 88 -6.05 2.79 -15.27
CA THR A 88 -5.33 2.88 -16.54
C THR A 88 -5.44 1.59 -17.35
N MET A 89 -5.26 0.42 -16.72
CA MET A 89 -5.37 -0.88 -17.41
C MET A 89 -6.81 -1.22 -17.79
N ALA A 90 -7.80 -0.80 -16.99
CA ALA A 90 -9.21 -1.07 -17.22
C ALA A 90 -10.10 0.08 -16.74
N SER A 91 -10.28 1.09 -17.59
CA SER A 91 -10.98 2.34 -17.28
C SER A 91 -12.46 2.19 -16.92
N ASN A 92 -13.08 1.05 -17.26
CA ASN A 92 -14.46 0.72 -16.91
C ASN A 92 -14.59 0.06 -15.52
N ARG A 93 -13.49 -0.20 -14.81
CA ARG A 93 -13.50 -0.82 -13.48
C ARG A 93 -13.69 0.23 -12.39
N ARG A 94 -14.50 -0.12 -11.40
CA ARG A 94 -14.72 0.66 -10.16
C ARG A 94 -13.97 0.00 -9.02
N VAL A 95 -13.16 0.79 -8.33
CA VAL A 95 -12.37 0.34 -7.20
C VAL A 95 -13.17 0.46 -5.91
N ILE A 96 -13.17 -0.61 -5.12
CA ILE A 96 -13.72 -0.67 -3.76
C ILE A 96 -12.56 -0.91 -2.79
N VAL A 97 -12.56 -0.20 -1.66
CA VAL A 97 -11.57 -0.32 -0.59
C VAL A 97 -12.27 -0.26 0.77
N TRP A 98 -11.59 -0.75 1.80
CA TRP A 98 -12.05 -0.60 3.18
C TRP A 98 -11.98 0.85 3.66
N SER A 99 -12.88 1.20 4.59
CA SER A 99 -13.01 2.55 5.14
C SER A 99 -11.78 3.04 5.93
N ASP A 100 -11.00 2.11 6.46
CA ASP A 100 -9.80 2.34 7.24
C ASP A 100 -8.80 3.24 6.51
N LEU A 101 -8.72 3.15 5.19
CA LEU A 101 -7.86 4.04 4.37
C LEU A 101 -8.24 5.51 4.50
N PHE A 102 -9.53 5.80 4.66
CA PHE A 102 -10.03 7.17 4.84
C PHE A 102 -9.94 7.61 6.31
N GLN A 103 -10.25 6.72 7.25
CA GLN A 103 -10.15 7.02 8.68
C GLN A 103 -8.71 7.31 9.11
N ASN A 104 -7.74 6.59 8.54
CA ASN A 104 -6.32 6.84 8.78
C ASN A 104 -5.82 8.17 8.18
N SER A 105 -6.59 8.82 7.29
CA SER A 105 -6.26 10.14 6.73
C SER A 105 -6.80 11.32 7.54
N LEU A 106 -7.71 11.08 8.49
CA LEU A 106 -8.43 12.10 9.26
C LEU A 106 -7.92 12.32 10.70
N ASN A 107 -6.80 11.68 11.07
CA ASN A 107 -6.13 11.83 12.37
C ASN A 107 -4.65 12.14 12.20
#